data_AF-A0A1M4XZ94-F1
#
_entry.id   AF-A0A1M4XZ94-F1
#
_cell.length_a   1.000
_cell.length_b   1.000
_cell.length_c   1.000
_cell.angle_alpha   90.00
_cell.angle_beta   90.00
_cell.angle_gamma   90.00
#
_symmetry.space_group_name_H-M   'P 1'
#
loop_
_entity.id
_entity.type
_entity.pdbx_description
1 polymer ?
#
loop_
_entity_poly.entity_id
_entity_poly.type
_entity_poly.pdbx_seq_one_letter_code
_entity_poly.pdbx_strand_id
1 'polypeptide(L)'
;MRVGVTDHAVEQYRNKYLQYRRGEMTDEEIRAVLARVVERGRRGRRLPDGVWEYVLDGLAVVADDRNPGNITVITFLGYRDWRWWWRRKETGMRRSPKVLAAL
;
A
#
# COMPACT_ATOMS: atom_id res chain seq x y z
N MET A 1 14.40 14.65 7.24
CA MET A 1 13.90 13.51 6.44
C MET A 1 12.93 14.06 5.42
N ARG A 2 13.14 13.77 4.12
CA ARG A 2 12.20 14.12 3.06
C ARG A 2 11.42 12.87 2.66
N VAL A 3 10.11 12.97 2.49
CA VAL A 3 9.27 11.88 2.00
C VAL A 3 8.67 12.29 0.65
N GLY A 4 9.08 11.61 -0.41
CA GLY A 4 8.45 11.69 -1.72
C GLY A 4 7.31 10.70 -1.84
N VAL A 5 6.26 11.06 -2.55
CA VAL A 5 5.13 10.16 -2.85
C VAL A 5 4.91 10.15 -4.36
N THR A 6 4.96 8.97 -4.97
CA THR A 6 4.74 8.82 -6.41
C THR A 6 3.27 9.02 -6.77
N ASP A 7 3.02 9.46 -8.01
CA ASP A 7 1.65 9.57 -8.52
C ASP A 7 0.95 8.20 -8.55
N HIS A 8 1.69 7.13 -8.80
CA HIS A 8 1.19 5.77 -8.70
C HIS A 8 0.66 5.46 -7.29
N ALA A 9 1.36 5.86 -6.22
CA ALA A 9 0.87 5.64 -4.87
C ALA A 9 -0.44 6.39 -4.59
N VAL A 10 -0.58 7.60 -5.14
CA VAL A 10 -1.79 8.42 -5.02
C VAL A 10 -2.96 7.78 -5.78
N GLU A 11 -2.73 7.34 -7.01
CA GLU A 11 -3.73 6.61 -7.81
C GLU A 11 -4.21 5.34 -7.09
N GLN A 12 -3.29 4.56 -6.53
CA GLN A 12 -3.63 3.35 -5.78
C GLN A 12 -4.45 3.67 -4.52
N TYR A 13 -4.20 4.80 -3.85
CA TYR A 13 -5.02 5.25 -2.73
C TYR A 13 -6.46 5.57 -3.15
N ARG A 14 -6.63 6.29 -4.26
CA ARG A 14 -7.97 6.55 -4.83
C ARG A 14 -8.73 5.26 -5.11
N ASN A 15 -8.11 4.34 -5.83
CA ASN A 15 -8.72 3.10 -6.29
C ASN A 15 -9.03 2.14 -5.13
N LYS A 16 -8.15 2.03 -4.13
CA LYS A 16 -8.26 1.02 -3.07
C LYS A 16 -8.97 1.53 -1.81
N TYR A 17 -9.01 2.84 -1.58
CA TYR A 17 -9.55 3.41 -0.34
C TYR A 17 -10.72 4.35 -0.60
N LEU A 18 -10.54 5.41 -1.41
CA LEU A 18 -11.58 6.41 -1.62
C LEU A 18 -12.78 5.85 -2.38
N GLN A 19 -12.55 5.06 -3.43
CA GLN A 19 -13.62 4.40 -4.18
C GLN A 19 -14.51 3.52 -3.30
N TYR A 20 -13.91 2.86 -2.29
CA TYR A 20 -14.65 2.03 -1.34
C TYR A 20 -15.35 2.86 -0.25
N ARG A 21 -14.70 3.94 0.24
CA ARG A 21 -15.22 4.80 1.30
C ARG A 21 -16.19 5.88 0.80
N ARG A 22 -16.36 6.04 -0.53
CA ARG A 22 -17.11 7.14 -1.17
C ARG A 22 -16.66 8.52 -0.67
N GLY A 23 -15.35 8.67 -0.47
CA GLY A 23 -14.74 9.93 -0.03
C GLY A 23 -14.07 10.65 -1.19
N GLU A 24 -13.89 11.96 -1.03
CA GLU A 24 -13.14 12.81 -1.96
C GLU A 24 -11.96 13.42 -1.20
N MET A 25 -10.78 13.40 -1.84
CA MET A 25 -9.56 14.04 -1.35
C MET A 25 -8.73 14.51 -2.55
N THR A 26 -8.02 15.62 -2.38
CA THR A 26 -7.07 16.12 -3.38
C THR A 26 -5.80 15.26 -3.42
N ASP A 27 -5.01 15.39 -4.49
CA ASP A 27 -3.74 14.68 -4.58
C ASP A 27 -2.79 15.08 -3.44
N GLU A 28 -2.76 16.35 -3.06
CA GLU A 28 -1.92 16.89 -1.99
C GLU A 28 -2.31 16.31 -0.63
N GLU A 29 -3.61 16.20 -0.34
CA GLU A 29 -4.09 15.57 0.89
C GLU A 29 -3.71 14.09 0.96
N ILE A 30 -3.85 13.37 -0.16
CA ILE A 30 -3.44 11.96 -0.24
C ILE A 30 -1.94 11.83 -0.03
N ARG A 31 -1.12 12.66 -0.69
CA ARG A 31 0.33 12.66 -0.49
C ARG A 31 0.70 12.92 0.97
N ALA A 32 0.03 13.86 1.64
CA ALA A 32 0.25 14.14 3.06
C ALA A 32 -0.10 12.94 3.95
N VAL A 33 -1.20 12.23 3.68
CA VAL A 33 -1.57 11.01 4.39
C VAL A 33 -0.52 9.92 4.19
N LEU A 34 -0.12 9.64 2.95
CA LEU A 34 0.85 8.58 2.64
C LEU A 34 2.24 8.89 3.20
N ALA A 35 2.66 10.16 3.19
CA ALA A 35 3.90 10.58 3.85
C ALA A 35 3.84 10.34 5.36
N ARG A 36 2.72 10.70 6.00
CA ARG A 36 2.52 10.46 7.45
C ARG A 36 2.58 8.98 7.82
N VAL A 37 2.14 8.08 6.95
CA VAL A 37 2.28 6.62 7.16
C VAL A 37 3.75 6.22 7.26
N VAL A 38 4.64 6.80 6.46
CA VAL A 38 6.09 6.53 6.56
C VAL A 38 6.69 7.16 7.81
N GLU A 39 6.31 8.40 8.12
CA GLU A 39 6.88 9.17 9.23
C GLU A 39 6.55 8.59 10.61
N ARG A 40 5.32 8.11 10.78
CA ARG A 40 4.79 7.69 12.09
C ARG A 40 4.41 6.22 12.14
N GLY A 41 4.31 5.57 10.99
CA GLY A 41 3.91 4.18 10.91
C GLY A 41 5.00 3.25 11.42
N ARG A 42 4.57 2.07 11.85
CA ARG A 42 5.48 0.98 12.17
C ARG A 42 6.04 0.41 10.87
N ARG A 43 7.37 0.32 10.80
CA ARG A 43 8.06 -0.47 9.75
C ARG A 43 7.69 -1.95 9.93
N GLY A 44 7.11 -2.51 8.89
CA GLY A 44 6.63 -3.89 8.82
C GLY A 44 7.67 -4.82 8.22
N ARG A 45 7.25 -5.66 7.26
CA ARG A 45 8.14 -6.60 6.58
C ARG A 45 8.98 -5.93 5.51
N ARG A 46 10.16 -6.50 5.27
CA ARG A 46 10.95 -6.24 4.07
C ARG A 46 10.34 -7.00 2.89
N LEU A 47 10.24 -6.35 1.75
CA LEU A 47 9.79 -6.93 0.49
C LEU A 47 11.00 -7.21 -0.42
N PRO A 48 10.83 -7.97 -1.53
CA PRO A 48 11.84 -8.08 -2.58
C PRO A 48 12.35 -6.71 -3.01
N ASP A 49 13.59 -6.67 -3.54
CA ASP A 49 14.28 -5.44 -3.95
C ASP A 49 14.64 -4.48 -2.81
N GLY A 50 14.45 -4.91 -1.57
CA GLY A 50 14.94 -4.21 -0.38
C GLY A 50 14.07 -3.06 0.09
N VAL A 51 12.85 -2.94 -0.44
CA VAL A 51 11.84 -1.95 -0.01
C VAL A 51 11.08 -2.46 1.22
N TRP A 52 10.44 -1.54 1.95
CA TRP A 52 9.78 -1.84 3.23
C TRP A 52 8.30 -1.49 3.22
N GLU A 53 7.52 -2.33 3.91
CA GLU A 53 6.14 -1.99 4.25
C GLU A 53 6.13 -1.06 5.46
N TYR A 54 5.29 -0.02 5.42
CA TYR A 54 4.96 0.83 6.57
C TYR A 54 3.47 0.80 6.83
N VAL A 55 3.08 0.75 8.10
CA VAL A 55 1.67 0.65 8.51
C VAL A 55 1.34 1.67 9.60
N LEU A 56 0.29 2.45 9.39
CA LEU A 56 -0.27 3.39 10.36
C LEU A 56 -1.80 3.33 10.27
N ASP A 57 -2.48 3.17 11.41
CA ASP A 57 -3.95 3.17 11.51
C ASP A 57 -4.67 2.26 10.50
N GLY A 58 -4.03 1.14 10.13
CA GLY A 58 -4.56 0.17 9.17
C GLY A 58 -4.29 0.52 7.69
N LEU A 59 -3.80 1.72 7.39
CA LEU A 59 -3.24 2.08 6.08
C LEU A 59 -1.85 1.46 5.93
N ALA A 60 -1.54 0.98 4.74
CA ALA A 60 -0.22 0.41 4.47
C ALA A 60 0.34 0.87 3.14
N VAL A 61 1.64 1.16 3.14
CA VAL A 61 2.40 1.59 1.96
C VAL A 61 3.67 0.76 1.80
N VAL A 62 4.21 0.75 0.59
CA VAL A 62 5.58 0.31 0.33
C VAL A 62 6.43 1.53 0.07
N ALA A 63 7.58 1.61 0.74
CA ALA A 63 8.53 2.69 0.56
C ALA A 63 9.95 2.16 0.34
N ASP A 64 10.69 2.87 -0.50
CA ASP A 64 12.14 2.75 -0.58
C ASP A 64 12.77 3.70 0.44
N ASP A 65 13.39 3.13 1.46
CA ASP A 65 14.05 3.83 2.56
C ASP A 65 15.57 3.62 2.60
N ARG A 66 16.14 3.08 1.51
CA ARG A 66 17.59 2.82 1.41
C ARG A 66 18.43 4.09 1.55
N ASN A 67 17.84 5.25 1.26
CA ASN A 67 18.36 6.57 1.61
C ASN A 67 17.48 7.20 2.72
N PRO A 68 17.88 7.12 4.00
CA PRO A 68 17.09 7.64 5.12
C PRO A 68 16.82 9.15 5.04
N GLY A 69 17.64 9.91 4.31
CA GLY A 69 17.42 11.34 4.07
C GLY A 69 16.28 11.61 3.09
N ASN A 70 15.98 10.66 2.19
CA ASN A 70 15.00 10.79 1.12
C ASN A 70 14.26 9.48 0.88
N ILE A 71 13.17 9.28 1.62
CA ILE A 71 12.32 8.10 1.51
C ILE A 71 11.28 8.32 0.41
N THR A 72 11.04 7.33 -0.45
CA THR A 72 10.02 7.43 -1.50
C THR A 72 8.93 6.39 -1.32
N VAL A 73 7.68 6.83 -1.17
CA VAL A 73 6.51 5.95 -1.19
C VAL A 73 6.26 5.51 -2.62
N ILE A 74 6.41 4.22 -2.88
CA ILE A 74 6.29 3.61 -4.20
C ILE A 74 4.82 3.31 -4.52
N THR A 75 4.09 2.70 -3.58
CA THR A 75 2.70 2.29 -3.79
C THR A 75 1.90 2.20 -2.49
N PHE A 76 0.58 2.34 -2.59
CA PHE A 76 -0.36 2.11 -1.51
C PHE A 76 -0.94 0.68 -1.58
N LEU A 77 -0.81 -0.05 -0.48
CA LEU A 77 -1.25 -1.45 -0.38
C LEU A 77 -2.73 -1.59 -0.02
N GLY A 78 -3.41 -0.53 0.39
CA GLY A 78 -4.80 -0.60 0.84
C GLY A 78 -4.96 -0.49 2.36
N TYR A 79 -6.21 -0.27 2.76
CA TYR A 79 -6.62 -0.36 4.17
C TYR A 79 -6.76 -1.82 4.61
N ARG A 80 -6.71 -2.07 5.92
CA ARG A 80 -6.79 -3.41 6.54
C ARG A 80 -7.87 -4.30 5.91
N ASP A 81 -9.09 -3.78 5.78
CA ASP A 81 -10.24 -4.56 5.31
C ASP A 81 -10.12 -4.89 3.82
N TRP A 82 -9.69 -3.91 3.00
CA TRP A 82 -9.40 -4.12 1.58
C TRP A 82 -8.31 -5.17 1.39
N ARG A 83 -7.22 -5.09 2.15
CA ARG A 83 -6.10 -6.05 2.09
C ARG A 83 -6.50 -7.45 2.53
N TRP A 84 -7.42 -7.56 3.48
CA TRP A 84 -7.96 -8.84 3.88
C TRP A 84 -8.84 -9.45 2.79
N TRP A 85 -9.76 -8.65 2.20
CA TRP A 85 -10.56 -9.07 1.06
C TRP A 85 -9.69 -9.50 -0.13
N TRP A 86 -8.69 -8.70 -0.51
CA TRP A 86 -7.77 -9.00 -1.61
C TRP A 86 -7.05 -10.34 -1.39
N ARG A 87 -6.49 -10.55 -0.19
CA ARG A 87 -5.83 -11.82 0.15
C ARG A 87 -6.78 -13.01 0.06
N ARG A 88 -8.04 -12.88 0.52
CA ARG A 88 -9.04 -13.96 0.39
C ARG A 88 -9.38 -14.25 -1.07
N LYS A 89 -9.50 -13.22 -1.91
CA LYS A 89 -9.78 -13.36 -3.34
C LYS A 89 -8.63 -14.08 -4.07
N GLU A 90 -7.38 -13.66 -3.84
CA GLU A 90 -6.21 -14.28 -4.47
C GLU A 90 -5.94 -15.71 -3.97
N THR A 91 -6.04 -15.94 -2.65
CA THR A 91 -5.87 -17.30 -2.10
C THR A 91 -7.00 -18.24 -2.52
N GLY A 92 -8.23 -17.72 -2.65
CA GLY A 92 -9.36 -18.46 -3.21
C GLY A 92 -9.18 -18.84 -4.68
N MET A 93 -8.61 -17.96 -5.51
CA MET A 93 -8.30 -18.24 -6.92
C MET A 93 -7.24 -19.34 -7.09
N ARG A 94 -6.17 -19.31 -6.29
CA ARG A 94 -5.07 -20.31 -6.35
C ARG A 94 -5.48 -21.72 -5.91
N ARG A 95 -6.59 -21.86 -5.18
CA ARG A 95 -7.12 -23.16 -4.72
C ARG A 95 -8.32 -23.65 -5.53
N SER A 96 -8.66 -22.98 -6.65
CA SER A 96 -9.74 -23.49 -7.49
C SER A 96 -9.32 -24.82 -8.13
N PRO A 97 -10.19 -25.84 -8.17
CA PRO A 97 -9.86 -27.15 -8.75
C PRO A 97 -9.33 -27.05 -10.20
N LYS A 98 -9.80 -26.04 -10.95
CA LYS A 98 -9.35 -25.77 -12.33
C LYS A 98 -7.89 -25.33 -12.44
N VAL A 99 -7.35 -24.64 -11.44
CA VAL A 99 -5.94 -24.21 -11.42
C VAL A 99 -5.03 -25.34 -10.91
N LEU A 100 -5.50 -26.16 -9.97
CA LEU A 100 -4.76 -27.34 -9.49
C LEU A 100 -4.70 -28.47 -10.53
N ALA A 101 -5.70 -28.59 -11.41
CA ALA A 101 -5.70 -29.54 -12.52
C ALA A 101 -4.81 -29.11 -13.71
N ALA A 102 -4.23 -27.90 -13.66
CA ALA A 102 -3.36 -27.34 -14.69
C ALA A 102 -1.87 -27.24 -14.25
N LEU A 103 -1.54 -27.75 -13.06
CA LEU A 103 -0.18 -27.92 -12.52
C LEU A 103 0.19 -29.41 -12.56
#